data_AF-A0A838CZ70-F1
#
_entry.id   AF-A0A838CZ70-F1
#
_cell.length_a   1.000
_cell.length_b   1.000
_cell.length_c   1.000
_cell.angle_alpha   90.00
_cell.angle_beta   90.00
_cell.angle_gamma   90.00
#
_symmetry.space_group_name_H-M   'P 1'
#
loop_
_entity.id
_entity.type
_entity.pdbx_description
1 polymer ?
#
loop_
_entity_poly.entity_id
_entity_poly.type
_entity_poly.pdbx_seq_one_letter_code
_entity_poly.pdbx_strand_id
1 'polypeptide(L)'
;AFLGDDSFVMYLGDNLLQGGIVELVAAFREHRPEALILLTPVPDPENYGVAELDGGRVVRLAEKPAAPATDLALVGVYMFTPAIHDAARAIVPSARGELEITDAIQHLVDSDRRVEPHIVVGWWKDTGRLDDLLEANRLVLDRLEARVQGELVDSSCDGRVVVEPGARLERSTVRGPAVIGAGARLVDCYVGPYTAIGEGCTIERAEVEHSILLSGSSVTGLEGRMESSLLGRNVKIGRGSGQPRAYRFMVGDNSEIGIL
;
A
#
# COMPACT_ATOMS: atom_id res chain seq x y z
N ALA A 1 3.76 -4.09 -30.41
CA ALA A 1 3.56 -3.09 -29.33
C ALA A 1 3.37 -3.83 -28.01
N PHE A 2 3.54 -3.18 -26.85
CA PHE A 2 3.50 -3.85 -25.54
C PHE A 2 2.12 -4.46 -25.20
N LEU A 3 1.03 -3.66 -25.24
CA LEU A 3 -0.34 -4.13 -24.98
C LEU A 3 -1.04 -4.63 -26.26
N GLY A 4 -0.92 -3.89 -27.38
CA GLY A 4 -1.47 -4.32 -28.66
C GLY A 4 -2.98 -4.54 -28.63
N ASP A 5 -3.41 -5.72 -29.06
CA ASP A 5 -4.82 -6.12 -29.13
C ASP A 5 -5.21 -7.10 -28.01
N ASP A 6 -4.36 -7.25 -27.00
CA ASP A 6 -4.64 -8.13 -25.86
C ASP A 6 -5.49 -7.42 -24.80
N SER A 7 -6.33 -8.18 -24.11
CA SER A 7 -6.95 -7.70 -22.87
C SER A 7 -5.93 -7.70 -21.74
N PHE A 8 -5.98 -6.69 -20.87
CA PHE A 8 -4.98 -6.50 -19.83
C PHE A 8 -5.60 -6.00 -18.52
N VAL A 9 -4.82 -6.16 -17.44
CA VAL A 9 -5.12 -5.57 -16.14
C VAL A 9 -4.29 -4.30 -15.99
N MET A 10 -4.93 -3.19 -15.67
CA MET A 10 -4.26 -1.98 -15.19
C MET A 10 -4.42 -1.90 -13.68
N TYR A 11 -3.31 -1.96 -12.96
CA TYR A 11 -3.28 -1.91 -11.50
C TYR A 11 -2.40 -0.72 -11.09
N LEU A 12 -2.99 0.30 -10.48
CA LEU A 12 -2.28 1.48 -10.00
C LEU A 12 -1.38 1.11 -8.80
N GLY A 13 -0.12 1.53 -8.85
CA GLY A 13 0.95 1.00 -7.97
C GLY A 13 0.82 1.37 -6.47
N ASP A 14 -0.09 2.25 -6.14
CA ASP A 14 -0.44 2.76 -4.80
C ASP A 14 -1.67 2.05 -4.19
N ASN A 15 -2.29 1.11 -4.90
CA ASN A 15 -3.52 0.46 -4.44
C ASN A 15 -3.23 -0.89 -3.76
N LEU A 16 -3.80 -1.15 -2.58
CA LEU A 16 -3.85 -2.48 -1.98
C LEU A 16 -5.29 -2.99 -1.92
N LEU A 17 -5.52 -4.16 -2.52
CA LEU A 17 -6.81 -4.83 -2.56
C LEU A 17 -6.78 -6.13 -1.76
N GLN A 18 -7.65 -6.24 -0.75
CA GLN A 18 -7.84 -7.49 -0.04
C GLN A 18 -8.35 -8.59 -0.96
N GLY A 19 -7.74 -9.79 -0.91
CA GLY A 19 -8.17 -10.95 -1.70
C GLY A 19 -7.62 -10.99 -3.12
N GLY A 20 -6.98 -9.91 -3.58
CA GLY A 20 -6.34 -9.85 -4.89
C GLY A 20 -7.36 -9.84 -6.04
N ILE A 21 -6.90 -10.19 -7.24
CA ILE A 21 -7.65 -9.99 -8.49
C ILE A 21 -8.06 -11.28 -9.22
N VAL A 22 -7.81 -12.45 -8.62
CA VAL A 22 -7.97 -13.74 -9.33
C VAL A 22 -9.41 -13.97 -9.78
N GLU A 23 -10.38 -13.78 -8.87
CA GLU A 23 -11.81 -13.94 -9.17
C GLU A 23 -12.31 -12.90 -10.17
N LEU A 24 -11.78 -11.68 -10.09
CA LEU A 24 -12.12 -10.57 -10.99
C LEU A 24 -11.65 -10.83 -12.42
N VAL A 25 -10.43 -11.35 -12.57
CA VAL A 25 -9.89 -11.75 -13.87
C VAL A 25 -10.69 -12.91 -14.45
N ALA A 26 -11.15 -13.85 -13.62
CA ALA A 26 -12.03 -14.93 -14.07
C ALA A 26 -13.38 -14.39 -14.58
N ALA A 27 -14.03 -13.51 -13.80
CA ALA A 27 -15.28 -12.86 -14.19
C ALA A 27 -15.15 -12.05 -15.48
N PHE A 28 -14.08 -11.26 -15.64
CA PHE A 28 -13.81 -10.49 -16.85
C PHE A 28 -13.70 -11.39 -18.09
N ARG A 29 -13.02 -12.53 -17.98
CA ARG A 29 -12.88 -13.51 -19.07
C ARG A 29 -14.19 -14.21 -19.42
N GLU A 30 -15.03 -14.45 -18.42
CA GLU A 30 -16.32 -15.12 -18.58
C GLU A 30 -17.37 -14.17 -19.20
N HIS A 31 -17.57 -13.00 -18.59
CA HIS A 31 -18.60 -12.04 -19.01
C HIS A 31 -18.22 -11.22 -20.24
N ARG A 32 -16.91 -11.13 -20.54
CA ARG A 32 -16.34 -10.39 -21.67
C ARG A 32 -16.88 -8.96 -21.83
N PRO A 33 -16.90 -8.12 -20.78
CA PRO A 33 -17.16 -6.69 -20.96
C PRO A 33 -15.99 -6.03 -21.70
N GLU A 34 -16.19 -4.79 -22.14
CA GLU A 34 -15.11 -3.96 -22.68
C GLU A 34 -14.24 -3.38 -21.55
N ALA A 35 -14.85 -3.18 -20.38
CA ALA A 35 -14.15 -2.84 -19.15
C ALA A 35 -14.82 -3.49 -17.92
N LEU A 36 -14.03 -3.92 -16.95
CA LEU A 36 -14.49 -4.20 -15.59
C LEU A 36 -13.79 -3.23 -14.64
N ILE A 37 -14.59 -2.52 -13.87
CA ILE A 37 -14.14 -1.53 -12.88
C ILE A 37 -14.49 -2.01 -11.47
N LEU A 38 -13.66 -1.68 -10.51
CA LEU A 38 -13.90 -2.00 -9.10
C LEU A 38 -14.38 -0.75 -8.40
N LEU A 39 -15.39 -0.90 -7.54
CA LEU A 39 -15.99 0.19 -6.78
C LEU A 39 -16.02 -0.16 -5.29
N THR A 40 -15.82 0.85 -4.45
CA THR A 40 -15.99 0.74 -3.01
C THR A 40 -16.64 2.00 -2.45
N PRO A 41 -17.55 1.88 -1.46
CA PRO A 41 -18.04 3.05 -0.74
C PRO A 41 -16.89 3.68 0.06
N VAL A 42 -16.77 4.99 0.02
CA VAL A 42 -15.78 5.78 0.75
C VAL A 42 -16.43 6.97 1.48
N PRO A 43 -15.88 7.41 2.62
CA PRO A 43 -16.42 8.56 3.36
C PRO A 43 -16.18 9.91 2.66
N ASP A 44 -15.09 10.05 1.90
CA ASP A 44 -14.66 11.32 1.26
C ASP A 44 -14.56 11.18 -0.29
N PRO A 45 -15.69 10.93 -0.99
CA PRO A 45 -15.72 10.59 -2.42
C PRO A 45 -15.18 11.69 -3.36
N GLU A 46 -15.13 12.95 -2.95
CA GLU A 46 -14.61 14.06 -3.73
C GLU A 46 -13.11 13.94 -4.06
N ASN A 47 -12.38 13.07 -3.33
CA ASN A 47 -10.95 12.84 -3.54
C ASN A 47 -10.67 11.79 -4.63
N TYR A 48 -11.71 11.16 -5.18
CA TYR A 48 -11.61 10.00 -6.08
C TYR A 48 -12.42 10.17 -7.36
N GLY A 49 -12.15 9.32 -8.35
CA GLY A 49 -13.10 9.07 -9.43
C GLY A 49 -14.31 8.32 -8.90
N VAL A 50 -15.52 8.87 -9.04
CA VAL A 50 -16.76 8.25 -8.54
C VAL A 50 -17.60 7.69 -9.67
N ALA A 51 -18.37 6.65 -9.38
CA ALA A 51 -19.30 6.03 -10.34
C ALA A 51 -20.75 6.07 -9.84
N GLU A 52 -21.66 6.41 -10.74
CA GLU A 52 -23.10 6.30 -10.56
C GLU A 52 -23.60 5.03 -11.22
N LEU A 53 -24.42 4.28 -10.48
CA LEU A 53 -25.03 3.03 -10.95
C LEU A 53 -26.54 3.18 -11.09
N ASP A 54 -27.09 2.72 -12.22
CA ASP A 54 -28.54 2.54 -12.42
C ASP A 54 -28.84 1.10 -12.81
N GLY A 55 -29.72 0.44 -12.05
CA GLY A 55 -30.06 -0.97 -12.27
C GLY A 55 -28.84 -1.92 -12.30
N GLY A 56 -27.76 -1.57 -11.61
CA GLY A 56 -26.50 -2.33 -11.60
C GLY A 56 -25.57 -2.06 -12.79
N ARG A 57 -25.86 -1.08 -13.65
CA ARG A 57 -24.99 -0.64 -14.74
C ARG A 57 -24.34 0.68 -14.42
N VAL A 58 -23.10 0.87 -14.86
CA VAL A 58 -22.43 2.17 -14.78
C VAL A 58 -23.07 3.12 -15.78
N VAL A 59 -23.60 4.24 -15.29
CA VAL A 59 -24.23 5.27 -16.14
C VAL A 59 -23.42 6.56 -16.21
N ARG A 60 -22.61 6.84 -15.19
CA ARG A 60 -21.78 8.03 -15.14
C ARG A 60 -20.55 7.79 -14.28
N LEU A 61 -19.42 8.35 -14.70
CA LEU A 61 -18.20 8.49 -13.93
C LEU A 61 -17.80 9.96 -13.90
N ALA A 62 -17.18 10.39 -12.81
CA ALA A 62 -16.65 11.74 -12.68
C ALA A 62 -15.35 11.72 -11.87
N GLU A 63 -14.29 12.36 -12.38
CA GLU A 63 -13.03 12.53 -11.66
C GLU A 63 -13.16 13.62 -10.60
N LYS A 64 -12.90 13.27 -9.33
CA LYS A 64 -12.79 14.20 -8.19
C LYS A 64 -13.86 15.31 -8.20
N PRO A 65 -15.15 14.96 -8.28
CA PRO A 65 -16.20 15.96 -8.38
C PRO A 65 -16.32 16.74 -7.08
N ALA A 66 -16.47 18.07 -7.18
CA ALA A 66 -16.69 18.91 -6.00
C ALA A 66 -18.01 18.60 -5.26
N ALA A 67 -18.98 17.99 -5.95
CA ALA A 67 -20.24 17.52 -5.40
C ALA A 67 -20.52 16.10 -5.94
N PRO A 68 -19.99 15.06 -5.29
CA PRO A 68 -20.15 13.68 -5.72
C PRO A 68 -21.61 13.23 -5.60
N ALA A 69 -22.13 12.56 -6.63
CA ALA A 69 -23.49 12.02 -6.65
C ALA A 69 -23.64 10.71 -5.85
N THR A 70 -22.54 9.99 -5.66
CA THR A 70 -22.44 8.73 -4.92
C THR A 70 -21.18 8.70 -4.08
N ASP A 71 -21.13 7.77 -3.13
CA ASP A 71 -19.96 7.44 -2.35
C ASP A 71 -19.11 6.31 -2.98
N LEU A 72 -19.47 5.85 -4.19
CA LEU A 72 -18.82 4.73 -4.86
C LEU A 72 -17.57 5.22 -5.63
N ALA A 73 -16.41 5.10 -4.99
CA ALA A 73 -15.13 5.42 -5.60
C ALA A 73 -14.59 4.26 -6.44
N LEU A 74 -13.94 4.60 -7.55
CA LEU A 74 -13.11 3.70 -8.33
C LEU A 74 -11.92 3.23 -7.49
N VAL A 75 -11.83 1.92 -7.33
CA VAL A 75 -10.62 1.25 -6.88
C VAL A 75 -9.69 1.18 -8.09
N GLY A 76 -8.42 1.57 -7.92
CA GLY A 76 -7.40 1.71 -8.97
C GLY A 76 -6.95 0.40 -9.63
N VAL A 77 -7.88 -0.53 -9.88
CA VAL A 77 -7.70 -1.81 -10.53
C VAL A 77 -8.79 -1.92 -11.60
N TYR A 78 -8.34 -2.12 -12.83
CA TYR A 78 -9.19 -2.13 -14.01
C TYR A 78 -8.83 -3.32 -14.89
N MET A 79 -9.82 -3.91 -15.53
CA MET A 79 -9.61 -4.86 -16.62
C MET A 79 -10.18 -4.27 -17.90
N PHE A 80 -9.37 -4.24 -18.96
CA PHE A 80 -9.74 -3.63 -20.22
C PHE A 80 -9.52 -4.57 -21.40
N THR A 81 -10.38 -4.44 -22.39
CA THR A 81 -10.07 -4.85 -23.77
C THR A 81 -9.34 -3.71 -24.49
N PRO A 82 -8.84 -3.92 -25.73
CA PRO A 82 -8.24 -2.87 -26.54
C PRO A 82 -9.16 -1.68 -26.85
N ALA A 83 -10.48 -1.81 -26.63
CA ALA A 83 -11.44 -0.71 -26.84
C ALA A 83 -11.07 0.54 -26.02
N ILE A 84 -10.42 0.36 -24.85
CA ILE A 84 -9.96 1.48 -24.03
C ILE A 84 -8.93 2.37 -24.75
N HIS A 85 -8.18 1.83 -25.73
CA HIS A 85 -7.20 2.61 -26.47
C HIS A 85 -7.84 3.66 -27.37
N ASP A 86 -8.98 3.35 -27.99
CA ASP A 86 -9.75 4.33 -28.77
C ASP A 86 -10.34 5.39 -27.85
N ALA A 87 -10.91 4.97 -26.72
CA ALA A 87 -11.44 5.89 -25.72
C ALA A 87 -10.38 6.84 -25.16
N ALA A 88 -9.21 6.32 -24.79
CA ALA A 88 -8.08 7.13 -24.30
C ALA A 88 -7.55 8.13 -25.34
N ARG A 89 -7.68 7.83 -26.64
CA ARG A 89 -7.33 8.78 -27.72
C ARG A 89 -8.38 9.86 -27.94
N ALA A 90 -9.63 9.61 -27.55
CA ALA A 90 -10.75 10.51 -27.77
C ALA A 90 -10.91 11.56 -26.66
N ILE A 91 -10.36 11.30 -25.47
CA ILE A 91 -10.43 12.23 -24.34
C ILE A 91 -9.48 13.41 -24.49
N VAL A 92 -9.83 14.50 -23.80
CA VAL A 92 -9.04 15.74 -23.74
C VAL A 92 -8.58 15.98 -22.31
N PRO A 93 -7.52 16.77 -22.08
CA PRO A 93 -7.06 17.07 -20.74
C PRO A 93 -8.17 17.69 -19.86
N SER A 94 -8.26 17.23 -18.62
CA SER A 94 -9.19 17.75 -17.62
C SER A 94 -8.82 19.19 -17.22
N ALA A 95 -9.60 19.80 -16.31
CA ALA A 95 -9.25 21.10 -15.73
C ALA A 95 -7.89 21.10 -15.01
N ARG A 96 -7.36 19.92 -14.68
CA ARG A 96 -6.04 19.70 -14.08
C ARG A 96 -4.92 19.57 -15.13
N GLY A 97 -5.26 19.52 -16.41
CA GLY A 97 -4.32 19.30 -17.51
C GLY A 97 -3.89 17.83 -17.66
N GLU A 98 -4.57 16.90 -17.01
CA GLU A 98 -4.29 15.47 -17.03
C GLU A 98 -5.30 14.73 -17.93
N LEU A 99 -4.89 13.60 -18.53
CA LEU A 99 -5.81 12.70 -19.22
C LEU A 99 -6.29 11.67 -18.19
N GLU A 100 -7.56 11.78 -17.80
CA GLU A 100 -8.11 11.00 -16.70
C GLU A 100 -8.65 9.65 -17.20
N ILE A 101 -8.37 8.56 -16.47
CA ILE A 101 -8.90 7.23 -16.84
C ILE A 101 -10.42 7.17 -16.72
N THR A 102 -10.99 7.91 -15.77
CA THR A 102 -12.44 8.11 -15.57
C THR A 102 -13.12 8.62 -16.84
N ASP A 103 -12.51 9.60 -17.52
CA ASP A 103 -13.03 10.14 -18.77
C ASP A 103 -12.98 9.10 -19.90
N ALA A 104 -11.92 8.29 -19.95
CA ALA A 104 -11.81 7.21 -20.94
C ALA A 104 -12.86 6.12 -20.69
N ILE A 105 -13.13 5.76 -19.43
CA ILE A 105 -14.18 4.80 -19.08
C ILE A 105 -15.56 5.40 -19.39
N GLN A 106 -15.78 6.69 -19.09
CA GLN A 106 -17.02 7.40 -19.45
C GLN A 106 -17.25 7.37 -20.96
N HIS A 107 -16.20 7.56 -21.76
CA HIS A 107 -16.31 7.46 -23.22
C HIS A 107 -16.77 6.07 -23.69
N LEU A 108 -16.36 4.98 -23.01
CA LEU A 108 -16.89 3.64 -23.28
C LEU A 108 -18.41 3.58 -22.99
N VAL A 109 -18.83 4.11 -21.84
CA VAL A 109 -20.26 4.16 -21.44
C VAL A 109 -21.07 4.96 -22.46
N ASP A 110 -20.62 6.15 -22.84
CA ASP A 110 -21.27 7.04 -23.81
C ASP A 110 -21.36 6.41 -25.21
N SER A 111 -20.43 5.50 -25.53
CA SER A 111 -20.38 4.75 -26.79
C SER A 111 -21.16 3.43 -26.75
N ASP A 112 -22.05 3.25 -25.76
CA ASP A 112 -22.86 2.03 -25.54
C ASP A 112 -22.01 0.75 -25.41
N ARG A 113 -20.76 0.89 -24.94
CA ARG A 113 -19.88 -0.25 -24.64
C ARG A 113 -20.14 -0.76 -23.23
N ARG A 114 -20.09 -2.07 -23.07
CA ARG A 114 -20.39 -2.74 -21.80
C ARG A 114 -19.26 -2.51 -20.78
N VAL A 115 -19.51 -1.66 -19.79
CA VAL A 115 -18.68 -1.47 -18.60
C VAL A 115 -19.35 -2.15 -17.41
N GLU A 116 -18.64 -3.09 -16.79
CA GLU A 116 -19.17 -3.89 -15.68
C GLU A 116 -18.58 -3.40 -14.34
N PRO A 117 -19.43 -3.03 -13.36
CA PRO A 117 -18.97 -2.70 -12.02
C PRO A 117 -18.84 -3.95 -11.14
N HIS A 118 -17.82 -3.97 -10.28
CA HIS A 118 -17.69 -4.94 -9.20
C HIS A 118 -17.54 -4.22 -7.86
N ILE A 119 -18.44 -4.47 -6.90
CA ILE A 119 -18.32 -3.90 -5.55
C ILE A 119 -17.33 -4.73 -4.74
N VAL A 120 -16.26 -4.11 -4.27
CA VAL A 120 -15.21 -4.77 -3.48
C VAL A 120 -15.77 -5.28 -2.16
N VAL A 121 -15.46 -6.55 -1.85
CA VAL A 121 -15.74 -7.16 -0.55
C VAL A 121 -14.45 -7.24 0.25
N GLY A 122 -14.45 -6.65 1.45
CA GLY A 122 -13.27 -6.52 2.30
C GLY A 122 -12.72 -5.10 2.27
N TRP A 123 -11.43 -4.94 2.55
CA TRP A 123 -10.80 -3.62 2.56
C TRP A 123 -10.02 -3.33 1.27
N TRP A 124 -10.02 -2.06 0.91
CA TRP A 124 -9.14 -1.45 -0.07
C TRP A 124 -8.44 -0.27 0.61
N LYS A 125 -7.18 -0.04 0.25
CA LYS A 125 -6.39 1.10 0.71
C LYS A 125 -5.61 1.73 -0.43
N ASP A 126 -5.76 3.04 -0.56
CA ASP A 126 -4.87 3.91 -1.31
C ASP A 126 -3.70 4.31 -0.41
N THR A 127 -2.48 3.93 -0.77
CA THR A 127 -1.28 4.11 0.05
C THR A 127 -0.47 5.36 -0.34
N GLY A 128 -1.16 6.42 -0.77
CA GLY A 128 -0.55 7.70 -1.13
C GLY A 128 0.06 8.49 0.04
N ARG A 129 -0.34 8.23 1.30
CA ARG A 129 0.18 8.92 2.50
C ARG A 129 0.77 7.94 3.50
N LEU A 130 1.63 8.45 4.40
CA LEU A 130 2.27 7.65 5.46
C LEU A 130 1.23 6.98 6.36
N ASP A 131 0.23 7.72 6.84
CA ASP A 131 -0.80 7.20 7.73
C ASP A 131 -1.60 6.07 7.05
N ASP A 132 -1.91 6.22 5.76
CA ASP A 132 -2.62 5.19 4.99
C ASP A 132 -1.78 3.92 4.83
N LEU A 133 -0.47 4.05 4.63
CA LEU A 133 0.44 2.92 4.55
C LEU A 133 0.60 2.21 5.91
N LEU A 134 0.69 2.97 7.00
CA LEU A 134 0.75 2.42 8.36
C LEU A 134 -0.54 1.68 8.70
N GLU A 135 -1.71 2.22 8.32
CA GLU A 135 -2.99 1.56 8.48
C GLU A 135 -3.11 0.28 7.62
N ALA A 136 -2.68 0.33 6.36
CA ALA A 136 -2.61 -0.85 5.51
C ALA A 136 -1.72 -1.94 6.12
N ASN A 137 -0.57 -1.55 6.68
CA ASN A 137 0.31 -2.46 7.40
C ASN A 137 -0.38 -3.07 8.62
N ARG A 138 -1.13 -2.30 9.42
CA ARG A 138 -1.91 -2.84 10.55
C ARG A 138 -2.90 -3.91 10.09
N LEU A 139 -3.68 -3.64 9.04
CA LEU A 139 -4.67 -4.58 8.50
C LEU A 139 -4.04 -5.90 8.01
N VAL A 140 -2.83 -5.83 7.44
CA VAL A 140 -2.05 -7.01 7.04
C VAL A 140 -1.54 -7.76 8.28
N LEU A 141 -0.94 -7.05 9.23
CA LEU A 141 -0.37 -7.65 10.45
C LEU A 141 -1.43 -8.29 11.35
N ASP A 142 -2.66 -7.78 11.37
CA ASP A 142 -3.76 -8.35 12.15
C ASP A 142 -4.20 -9.75 11.69
N ARG A 143 -3.83 -10.12 10.46
CA ARG A 143 -4.09 -11.45 9.88
C ARG A 143 -2.93 -12.41 10.02
N LEU A 144 -1.81 -11.98 10.61
CA LEU A 144 -0.65 -12.84 10.79
C LEU A 144 -0.96 -13.97 11.77
N GLU A 145 -0.52 -15.17 11.41
CA GLU A 145 -0.38 -16.27 12.34
C GLU A 145 1.03 -16.26 12.93
N ALA A 146 1.13 -16.43 14.25
CA ALA A 146 2.43 -16.42 14.92
C ALA A 146 3.31 -17.56 14.40
N ARG A 147 4.56 -17.25 14.05
CA ARG A 147 5.50 -18.22 13.50
C ARG A 147 6.93 -17.80 13.76
N VAL A 148 7.71 -18.62 14.46
CA VAL A 148 9.10 -18.30 14.78
C VAL A 148 10.03 -19.33 14.13
N GLN A 149 10.81 -18.89 13.15
CA GLN A 149 11.77 -19.71 12.39
C GLN A 149 13.20 -19.14 12.42
N GLY A 150 13.41 -17.99 13.08
CA GLY A 150 14.73 -17.42 13.36
C GLY A 150 15.35 -17.92 14.67
N GLU A 151 16.53 -17.41 14.99
CA GLU A 151 17.27 -17.71 16.22
C GLU A 151 16.97 -16.65 17.31
N LEU A 152 16.70 -17.12 18.52
CA LEU A 152 16.44 -16.28 19.69
C LEU A 152 17.48 -16.61 20.77
N VAL A 153 18.25 -15.61 21.19
CA VAL A 153 19.23 -15.70 22.27
C VAL A 153 18.82 -14.70 23.34
N ASP A 154 18.47 -15.19 24.53
CA ASP A 154 17.99 -14.36 25.65
C ASP A 154 16.89 -13.37 25.25
N SER A 155 16.03 -13.78 24.30
CA SER A 155 15.03 -12.94 23.65
C SER A 155 13.63 -13.51 23.81
N SER A 156 12.61 -12.66 23.72
CA SER A 156 11.21 -13.07 23.85
C SER A 156 10.34 -12.48 22.74
N CYS A 157 9.32 -13.24 22.34
CA CYS A 157 8.27 -12.82 21.41
C CYS A 157 6.92 -13.06 22.09
N ASP A 158 6.08 -12.03 22.16
CA ASP A 158 4.75 -12.08 22.77
C ASP A 158 3.66 -11.70 21.76
N GLY A 159 2.53 -12.41 21.75
CA GLY A 159 1.44 -12.20 20.80
C GLY A 159 1.73 -12.72 19.37
N ARG A 160 1.10 -12.09 18.36
CA ARG A 160 1.21 -12.49 16.94
C ARG A 160 2.53 -12.01 16.34
N VAL A 161 3.60 -12.77 16.54
CA VAL A 161 4.92 -12.44 16.00
C VAL A 161 5.34 -13.45 14.95
N VAL A 162 5.78 -12.95 13.79
CA VAL A 162 6.47 -13.73 12.77
C VAL A 162 7.96 -13.40 12.79
N VAL A 163 8.81 -14.42 12.89
CA VAL A 163 10.27 -14.30 12.75
C VAL A 163 10.70 -15.22 11.63
N GLU A 164 11.12 -14.64 10.51
CA GLU A 164 11.49 -15.36 9.29
C GLU A 164 12.85 -16.09 9.42
N PRO A 165 13.13 -17.07 8.55
CA PRO A 165 14.40 -17.80 8.55
C PRO A 165 15.63 -16.89 8.46
N GLY A 166 16.67 -17.25 9.21
CA GLY A 166 17.94 -16.52 9.25
C GLY A 166 17.90 -15.21 10.05
N ALA A 167 16.73 -14.75 10.51
CA ALA A 167 16.65 -13.66 11.46
C ALA A 167 17.25 -14.10 12.81
N ARG A 168 17.91 -13.18 13.50
CA ARG A 168 18.55 -13.43 14.79
C ARG A 168 18.29 -12.30 15.77
N LEU A 169 17.72 -12.66 16.92
CA LEU A 169 17.37 -11.77 18.02
C LEU A 169 18.26 -12.09 19.22
N GLU A 170 18.92 -11.08 19.77
CA GLU A 170 19.76 -11.19 20.97
C GLU A 170 19.35 -10.18 22.03
N ARG A 171 19.00 -10.63 23.23
CA ARG A 171 18.61 -9.77 24.36
C ARG A 171 17.52 -8.76 23.97
N SER A 172 16.58 -9.21 23.13
CA SER A 172 15.54 -8.37 22.54
C SER A 172 14.14 -8.87 22.88
N THR A 173 13.19 -7.94 22.90
CA THR A 173 11.77 -8.23 23.12
C THR A 173 10.96 -7.78 21.92
N VAL A 174 10.10 -8.65 21.40
CA VAL A 174 9.16 -8.33 20.32
C VAL A 174 7.73 -8.56 20.80
N ARG A 175 6.86 -7.56 20.66
CA ARG A 175 5.43 -7.65 20.96
C ARG A 175 4.62 -7.49 19.69
N GLY A 176 3.80 -8.48 19.38
CA GLY A 176 2.99 -8.53 18.18
C GLY A 176 1.65 -7.76 18.29
N PRO A 177 0.97 -7.51 17.16
CA PRO A 177 1.27 -8.04 15.82
C PRO A 177 2.56 -7.46 15.21
N ALA A 178 3.52 -8.31 14.82
CA ALA A 178 4.79 -7.84 14.28
C ALA A 178 5.45 -8.88 13.37
N VAL A 179 6.25 -8.44 12.39
CA VAL A 179 7.05 -9.31 11.53
C VAL A 179 8.51 -8.89 11.54
N ILE A 180 9.39 -9.89 11.70
CA ILE A 180 10.83 -9.76 11.58
C ILE A 180 11.29 -10.53 10.34
N GLY A 181 11.69 -9.78 9.31
CA GLY A 181 12.05 -10.30 7.99
C GLY A 181 13.32 -11.15 7.99
N ALA A 182 13.51 -11.90 6.91
CA ALA A 182 14.59 -12.87 6.79
C ALA A 182 15.96 -12.21 6.96
N GLY A 183 16.89 -12.88 7.65
CA GLY A 183 18.24 -12.37 7.87
C GLY A 183 18.35 -11.10 8.75
N ALA A 184 17.25 -10.58 9.30
CA ALA A 184 17.28 -9.40 10.15
C ALA A 184 18.04 -9.67 11.46
N ARG A 185 18.74 -8.65 11.98
CA ARG A 185 19.55 -8.73 13.19
C ARG A 185 19.06 -7.72 14.22
N LEU A 186 18.56 -8.23 15.35
CA LEU A 186 18.02 -7.44 16.44
C LEU A 186 18.89 -7.69 17.68
N VAL A 187 19.43 -6.63 18.28
CA VAL A 187 20.35 -6.74 19.42
C VAL A 187 20.04 -5.66 20.45
N ASP A 188 19.76 -6.07 21.69
CA ASP A 188 19.48 -5.16 22.80
C ASP A 188 18.35 -4.15 22.45
N CYS A 189 17.25 -4.65 21.88
CA CYS A 189 16.18 -3.80 21.33
C CYS A 189 14.77 -4.23 21.76
N TYR A 190 13.83 -3.27 21.67
CA TYR A 190 12.40 -3.51 21.83
C TYR A 190 11.68 -3.22 20.51
N VAL A 191 10.85 -4.17 20.06
CA VAL A 191 9.96 -3.99 18.91
C VAL A 191 8.52 -4.11 19.40
N GLY A 192 7.76 -3.02 19.29
CA GLY A 192 6.37 -2.93 19.68
C GLY A 192 5.38 -3.36 18.58
N PRO A 193 4.08 -3.41 18.91
CA PRO A 193 3.03 -3.83 18.00
C PRO A 193 2.97 -3.00 16.71
N TYR A 194 2.40 -3.62 15.69
CA TYR A 194 2.22 -3.08 14.33
C TYR A 194 3.51 -2.66 13.65
N THR A 195 4.62 -3.33 13.98
CA THR A 195 5.93 -3.07 13.39
C THR A 195 6.29 -4.14 12.35
N ALA A 196 6.68 -3.70 11.16
CA ALA A 196 7.18 -4.56 10.10
C ALA A 196 8.65 -4.28 9.83
N ILE A 197 9.52 -5.24 10.15
CA ILE A 197 10.96 -5.17 9.90
C ILE A 197 11.28 -5.99 8.66
N GLY A 198 11.80 -5.34 7.61
CA GLY A 198 12.15 -5.95 6.34
C GLY A 198 13.39 -6.85 6.40
N GLU A 199 13.64 -7.52 5.26
CA GLU A 199 14.78 -8.41 5.09
C GLU A 199 16.12 -7.71 5.33
N GLY A 200 17.03 -8.37 6.05
CA GLY A 200 18.40 -7.88 6.27
C GLY A 200 18.48 -6.59 7.09
N CYS A 201 17.40 -6.16 7.73
CA CYS A 201 17.41 -4.99 8.60
C CYS A 201 18.24 -5.24 9.86
N THR A 202 18.84 -4.17 10.40
CA THR A 202 19.60 -4.23 11.67
C THR A 202 19.02 -3.25 12.67
N ILE A 203 18.63 -3.71 13.85
CA ILE A 203 18.17 -2.85 14.95
C ILE A 203 19.03 -3.15 16.17
N GLU A 204 19.75 -2.14 16.65
CA GLU A 204 20.71 -2.31 17.75
C GLU A 204 20.54 -1.18 18.77
N ARG A 205 20.33 -1.53 20.05
CA ARG A 205 20.16 -0.54 21.13
C ARG A 205 19.13 0.55 20.78
N ALA A 206 17.93 0.13 20.40
CA ALA A 206 16.86 1.04 19.98
C ALA A 206 15.47 0.44 20.27
N GLU A 207 14.47 1.30 20.32
CA GLU A 207 13.05 0.91 20.38
C GLU A 207 12.32 1.33 19.11
N VAL A 208 11.48 0.45 18.56
CA VAL A 208 10.66 0.73 17.37
C VAL A 208 9.24 0.23 17.59
N GLU A 209 8.24 1.04 17.28
CA GLU A 209 6.82 0.67 17.36
C GLU A 209 6.02 1.26 16.20
N HIS A 210 4.92 0.62 15.81
CA HIS A 210 3.99 1.12 14.79
C HIS A 210 4.70 1.69 13.54
N SER A 211 5.69 0.95 13.02
CA SER A 211 6.59 1.44 11.98
C SER A 211 6.91 0.38 10.94
N ILE A 212 7.30 0.82 9.75
CA ILE A 212 7.70 -0.03 8.63
C ILE A 212 9.16 0.26 8.28
N LEU A 213 10.00 -0.76 8.28
CA LEU A 213 11.40 -0.68 7.87
C LEU A 213 11.60 -1.54 6.64
N LEU A 214 11.84 -0.92 5.48
CA LEU A 214 12.11 -1.67 4.25
C LEU A 214 13.52 -2.28 4.26
N SER A 215 13.76 -3.23 3.36
CA SER A 215 14.94 -4.09 3.36
C SER A 215 16.27 -3.34 3.46
N GLY A 216 17.20 -3.92 4.21
CA GLY A 216 18.57 -3.43 4.40
C GLY A 216 18.70 -2.19 5.28
N SER A 217 17.62 -1.71 5.88
CA SER A 217 17.65 -0.52 6.73
C SER A 217 18.18 -0.81 8.13
N SER A 218 18.77 0.20 8.77
CA SER A 218 19.34 0.07 10.11
C SER A 218 18.91 1.18 11.07
N VAL A 219 18.61 0.79 12.30
CA VAL A 219 18.33 1.71 13.42
C VAL A 219 19.30 1.39 14.56
N THR A 220 20.15 2.34 14.95
CA THR A 220 21.22 2.09 15.92
C THR A 220 21.36 3.18 16.98
N GLY A 221 21.27 2.80 18.26
CA GLY A 221 21.62 3.67 19.38
C GLY A 221 20.68 4.86 19.58
N LEU A 222 19.39 4.68 19.32
CA LEU A 222 18.39 5.71 19.59
C LEU A 222 18.10 5.77 21.09
N GLU A 223 18.10 6.98 21.65
CA GLU A 223 17.75 7.21 23.07
C GLU A 223 16.23 7.18 23.30
N GLY A 224 15.43 7.43 22.26
CA GLY A 224 13.97 7.37 22.29
C GLY A 224 13.42 6.30 21.35
N ARG A 225 12.10 6.11 21.41
CA ARG A 225 11.36 5.20 20.54
C ARG A 225 11.10 5.84 19.18
N MET A 226 11.41 5.12 18.10
CA MET A 226 10.92 5.46 16.77
C MET A 226 9.50 4.92 16.61
N GLU A 227 8.55 5.81 16.38
CA GLU A 227 7.13 5.47 16.28
C GLU A 227 6.50 6.08 15.02
N SER A 228 5.44 5.46 14.49
CA SER A 228 4.67 5.97 13.34
C SER A 228 5.55 6.36 12.15
N SER A 229 6.54 5.53 11.83
CA SER A 229 7.60 5.87 10.90
C SER A 229 7.70 4.87 9.74
N LEU A 230 8.11 5.36 8.56
CA LEU A 230 8.46 4.55 7.39
C LEU A 230 9.92 4.80 7.02
N LEU A 231 10.74 3.76 7.05
CA LEU A 231 12.09 3.79 6.50
C LEU A 231 12.12 3.11 5.14
N GLY A 232 12.53 3.87 4.12
CA GLY A 232 12.83 3.35 2.78
C GLY A 232 13.95 2.30 2.80
N ARG A 233 14.29 1.73 1.65
CA ARG A 233 15.34 0.69 1.57
C ARG A 233 16.73 1.27 1.90
N ASN A 234 17.55 0.50 2.62
CA ASN A 234 18.92 0.86 2.98
C ASN A 234 19.06 2.18 3.76
N VAL A 235 17.98 2.64 4.39
CA VAL A 235 17.99 3.84 5.23
C VAL A 235 18.72 3.54 6.52
N LYS A 236 19.59 4.46 6.95
CA LYS A 236 20.35 4.32 8.19
C LYS A 236 19.99 5.47 9.11
N ILE A 237 19.34 5.13 10.21
CA ILE A 237 19.13 6.05 11.33
C ILE A 237 20.01 5.57 12.47
N GLY A 238 20.81 6.47 13.02
CA GLY A 238 21.55 6.10 14.20
C GLY A 238 22.33 7.23 14.81
N ARG A 239 22.79 6.97 16.02
CA ARG A 239 23.58 7.91 16.79
C ARG A 239 25.02 7.41 16.91
N GLY A 240 25.96 8.24 16.47
CA GLY A 240 27.39 8.01 16.68
C GLY A 240 27.81 8.33 18.12
N SER A 241 28.91 7.74 18.57
CA SER A 241 29.52 7.97 19.89
C SER A 241 30.54 9.14 19.93
N GLY A 242 30.85 9.74 18.78
CA GLY A 242 31.87 10.78 18.65
C GLY A 242 31.42 12.18 19.11
N GLN A 243 32.40 13.05 19.38
CA GLN A 243 32.20 14.48 19.60
C GLN A 243 32.66 15.30 18.38
N PRO A 244 32.04 16.46 18.07
CA PRO A 244 30.87 17.03 18.74
C PRO A 244 29.57 16.26 18.40
N ARG A 245 28.56 16.38 19.27
CA ARG A 245 27.21 15.89 18.95
C ARG A 245 26.63 16.77 17.85
N ALA A 246 26.36 16.17 16.69
CA ALA A 246 25.81 16.87 15.55
C ALA A 246 24.81 15.98 14.81
N TYR A 247 23.76 16.59 14.26
CA TYR A 247 22.87 15.91 13.34
C TYR A 247 23.45 15.90 11.93
N ARG A 248 23.42 14.75 11.28
CA ARG A 248 23.83 14.59 9.88
C ARG A 248 22.71 13.88 9.14
N PHE A 249 22.22 14.52 8.10
CA PHE A 249 21.12 14.01 7.29
C PHE A 249 21.55 13.81 5.85
N MET A 250 21.12 12.70 5.27
CA MET A 250 21.08 12.46 3.84
C MET A 250 19.64 12.02 3.57
N VAL A 251 18.86 12.89 2.94
CA VAL A 251 17.42 12.72 2.73
C VAL A 251 17.11 12.77 1.24
N GLY A 252 16.13 11.99 0.81
CA GLY A 252 15.65 12.01 -0.57
C GLY A 252 14.52 13.00 -0.76
N ASP A 253 13.88 12.96 -1.92
CA ASP A 253 12.73 13.80 -2.23
C ASP A 253 11.55 13.47 -1.32
N ASN A 254 10.75 14.49 -0.99
CA ASN A 254 9.54 14.38 -0.15
C ASN A 254 9.76 13.72 1.23
N SER A 255 10.99 13.76 1.75
CA SER A 255 11.30 13.25 3.09
C SER A 255 10.92 14.26 4.16
N GLU A 256 10.23 13.80 5.20
CA GLU A 256 9.93 14.58 6.40
C GLU A 256 10.64 13.95 7.61
N ILE A 257 11.30 14.77 8.42
CA ILE A 257 11.96 14.32 9.66
C ILE A 257 11.39 15.12 10.83
N GLY A 258 10.62 14.45 11.67
CA GLY A 258 10.19 14.94 12.97
C GLY A 258 11.15 14.50 14.06
N ILE A 259 11.56 15.42 14.94
CA ILE A 259 12.23 15.11 16.21
C ILE A 259 11.30 15.63 17.30
N LEU A 260 10.64 14.72 17.99
CA LEU A 260 9.62 14.99 19.02
C LEU A 260 10.20 14.90 20.43
#